data_AF-A0A0G0HVM6-F1
#
_entry.id   AF-A0A0G0HVM6-F1
#
_cell.length_a   1.000
_cell.length_b   1.000
_cell.length_c   1.000
_cell.angle_alpha   90.00
_cell.angle_beta   90.00
_cell.angle_gamma   90.00
#
_symmetry.space_group_name_H-M   'P 1'
#
loop_
_entity.id
_entity.type
_entity.pdbx_description
1 polymer ?
#
loop_
_entity_poly.entity_id
_entity_poly.type
_entity_poly.pdbx_seq_one_letter_code
_entity_poly.pdbx_strand_id
1 'polypeptide(L)'
;TVPEGMRFRQDIANDRFINFYIESGPDNEPTYQFYSLYQADNEMTEQGLEQAKKDTDPDTIKEATVGDYVGFEGLVVGPKTRYQVLVIKDGKPLSFSTWPPTEENKAITEQILSTVSFE
;
A
#
# COMPACT_ATOMS: atom_id res chain seq x y z
N THR A 1 -6.28 10.07 7.94
CA THR A 1 -7.65 10.08 8.53
C THR A 1 -8.50 9.03 7.84
N VAL A 2 -9.61 8.59 8.42
CA VAL A 2 -10.51 7.60 7.79
C VAL A 2 -11.61 8.35 7.04
N PRO A 3 -11.83 8.12 5.73
CA PRO A 3 -12.92 8.77 4.98
C PRO A 3 -14.30 8.42 5.55
N GLU A 4 -15.28 9.31 5.34
CA GLU A 4 -16.65 9.08 5.78
C GLU A 4 -17.23 7.78 5.16
N GLY A 5 -17.94 6.99 5.99
CA GLY A 5 -18.51 5.71 5.57
C GLY A 5 -17.50 4.56 5.49
N MET A 6 -16.23 4.78 5.86
CA MET A 6 -15.21 3.74 5.93
C MET A 6 -14.88 3.36 7.38
N ARG A 7 -14.32 2.17 7.54
CA ARG A 7 -13.85 1.66 8.84
C ARG A 7 -12.34 1.53 8.85
N PHE A 8 -11.74 1.80 10.01
CA PHE A 8 -10.35 1.46 10.29
C PHE A 8 -10.28 0.11 11.00
N ARG A 9 -9.36 -0.74 10.56
CA ARG A 9 -9.02 -1.99 11.25
C ARG A 9 -7.51 -2.09 11.33
N GLN A 10 -6.99 -2.42 12.49
CA GLN A 10 -5.58 -2.72 12.68
C GLN A 10 -5.48 -4.17 13.14
N ASP A 11 -4.65 -4.96 12.45
CA ASP A 11 -4.37 -6.31 12.91
C ASP A 11 -3.45 -6.27 14.12
N ILE A 12 -3.50 -7.33 14.94
CA ILE A 12 -2.53 -7.52 16.01
C ILE A 12 -1.15 -7.54 15.35
N ALA A 13 -0.32 -6.55 15.69
CA ALA A 13 1.05 -6.51 15.23
C ALA A 13 1.73 -7.82 15.59
N ASN A 14 2.38 -8.44 14.61
CA ASN A 14 3.30 -9.54 14.88
C ASN A 14 4.72 -9.04 14.68
N ASP A 15 5.69 -9.86 15.10
CA ASP A 15 7.11 -9.51 15.05
C ASP A 15 7.56 -9.03 13.66
N ARG A 16 6.88 -9.46 12.59
CA ARG A 16 7.28 -9.19 11.20
C ARG A 16 6.51 -8.06 10.53
N PHE A 17 5.27 -7.79 10.93
CA PHE A 17 4.36 -6.92 10.20
C PHE A 17 3.49 -6.07 11.12
N ILE A 18 3.43 -4.79 10.82
CA ILE A 18 2.39 -3.88 11.29
C ILE A 18 1.48 -3.57 10.11
N ASN A 19 0.22 -4.00 10.22
CA ASN A 19 -0.79 -3.83 9.16
C ASN A 19 -1.96 -3.00 9.68
N PHE A 20 -2.37 -2.02 8.90
CA PHE A 20 -3.65 -1.35 9.10
C PHE A 20 -4.43 -1.30 7.79
N TYR A 21 -5.74 -1.18 7.94
CA TYR A 21 -6.73 -1.28 6.88
C TYR A 21 -7.69 -0.11 6.97
N ILE A 22 -8.07 0.43 5.81
CA ILE A 22 -9.22 1.31 5.65
C ILE A 22 -10.13 0.64 4.62
N GLU A 23 -11.37 0.36 5.02
CA GLU A 23 -12.25 -0.53 4.24
C GLU A 23 -13.65 0.07 4.10
N SER A 24 -14.34 -0.32 3.02
CA SER A 24 -15.77 -0.06 2.83
C SER A 24 -16.51 -1.34 2.41
N GLY A 25 -17.84 -1.33 2.53
CA GLY A 25 -18.70 -2.49 2.24
C GLY A 25 -18.85 -3.46 3.41
N PRO A 26 -19.40 -4.66 3.20
CA PRO A 26 -19.50 -5.70 4.23
C PRO A 26 -18.15 -6.08 4.86
N ASP A 27 -18.16 -6.56 6.12
CA ASP A 27 -16.93 -6.95 6.82
C ASP A 27 -16.25 -8.20 6.22
N ASN A 28 -17.05 -9.15 5.73
CA ASN A 28 -16.58 -10.39 5.12
C ASN A 28 -16.38 -10.30 3.61
N GLU A 29 -16.87 -9.23 2.98
CA GLU A 29 -16.81 -9.01 1.53
C GLU A 29 -16.66 -7.52 1.23
N PRO A 30 -15.52 -6.91 1.58
CA PRO A 30 -15.31 -5.49 1.40
C PRO A 30 -15.27 -5.12 -0.08
N THR A 31 -15.92 -4.00 -0.43
CA THR A 31 -15.93 -3.43 -1.78
C THR A 31 -14.70 -2.56 -2.05
N TYR A 32 -14.02 -2.16 -0.97
CA TYR A 32 -12.75 -1.44 -0.98
C TYR A 32 -11.92 -1.88 0.23
N GLN A 33 -10.64 -2.11 -0.01
CA GLN A 33 -9.63 -2.29 1.01
C GLN A 33 -8.38 -1.52 0.59
N PHE A 34 -8.08 -0.48 1.35
CA PHE A 34 -6.73 0.02 1.49
C PHE A 34 -6.06 -0.71 2.64
N TYR A 35 -4.84 -1.19 2.44
CA TYR A 35 -4.05 -1.76 3.51
C TYR A 35 -2.59 -1.39 3.40
N SER A 36 -1.98 -1.12 4.54
CA SER A 36 -0.55 -0.92 4.64
C SER A 36 0.12 -2.17 5.19
N LEU A 37 1.39 -2.32 4.83
CA LEU A 37 2.26 -3.36 5.37
C LEU A 37 3.63 -2.74 5.58
N TYR A 38 3.99 -2.62 6.86
CA TYR A 38 5.31 -2.19 7.32
C TYR A 38 6.08 -3.38 7.88
N GLN A 39 7.29 -3.64 7.36
CA GLN A 39 8.15 -4.72 7.84
C GLN A 39 9.32 -4.15 8.65
N ALA A 40 9.13 -4.01 9.96
CA ALA A 40 10.14 -3.42 10.85
C ALA A 40 11.47 -4.20 10.86
N ASP A 41 11.38 -5.52 10.78
CA ASP A 41 12.52 -6.44 10.87
C ASP A 41 13.25 -6.67 9.54
N ASN A 42 12.72 -6.13 8.43
CA ASN A 42 13.31 -6.34 7.11
C ASN A 42 13.99 -5.06 6.61
N GLU A 43 15.17 -5.19 6.00
CA GLU A 43 15.81 -4.07 5.32
C GLU A 43 15.49 -4.11 3.83
N MET A 44 15.26 -2.94 3.24
CA MET A 44 15.06 -2.81 1.80
C MET A 44 16.06 -1.80 1.22
N THR A 45 16.78 -2.25 0.21
CA THR A 45 17.65 -1.44 -0.63
C THR A 45 16.95 -1.07 -1.94
N GLU A 46 17.55 -0.17 -2.72
CA GLU A 46 17.09 0.13 -4.09
C GLU A 46 17.01 -1.13 -4.96
N GLN A 47 17.98 -2.06 -4.82
CA GLN A 47 17.92 -3.36 -5.50
C GLN A 47 16.69 -4.19 -5.08
N GLY A 48 16.27 -4.07 -3.82
CA GLY A 48 15.03 -4.66 -3.32
C GLY A 48 13.78 -4.07 -3.98
N LEU A 49 13.75 -2.76 -4.22
CA LEU A 49 12.67 -2.11 -4.99
C LEU A 49 12.62 -2.63 -6.43
N GLU A 50 13.77 -2.72 -7.10
CA GLU A 50 13.85 -3.26 -8.47
C GLU A 50 13.40 -4.72 -8.54
N GLN A 51 13.69 -5.50 -7.51
CA GLN A 51 13.18 -6.86 -7.41
C GLN A 51 11.65 -6.90 -7.22
N ALA A 52 11.08 -5.99 -6.42
CA ALA A 52 9.64 -5.90 -6.21
C ALA A 52 8.86 -5.49 -7.48
N LYS A 53 9.48 -4.70 -8.35
CA LYS A 53 8.91 -4.32 -9.66
C LYS A 53 8.66 -5.51 -10.60
N LYS A 54 9.33 -6.66 -10.40
CA LYS A 54 9.19 -7.82 -11.30
C LYS A 54 7.81 -8.46 -11.29
N ASP A 55 7.06 -8.31 -10.20
CA ASP A 55 5.68 -8.80 -10.08
C ASP A 55 4.65 -7.72 -10.46
N THR A 56 5.12 -6.57 -10.95
CA THR A 56 4.30 -5.41 -11.33
C THR A 56 4.21 -5.32 -12.85
N ASP A 57 3.03 -5.00 -13.37
CA ASP A 57 2.84 -4.70 -14.79
C ASP A 57 3.77 -3.53 -15.18
N PRO A 58 4.77 -3.77 -16.06
CA PRO A 58 5.80 -2.79 -16.37
C PRO A 58 5.25 -1.49 -16.96
N ASP A 59 4.11 -1.54 -17.65
CA ASP A 59 3.49 -0.37 -18.28
C ASP A 59 2.81 0.56 -17.26
N THR A 60 2.65 0.08 -16.02
CA THR A 60 2.01 0.83 -14.93
C THR A 60 2.99 1.40 -13.92
N ILE A 61 4.27 1.02 -14.00
CA ILE A 61 5.30 1.42 -13.02
C ILE A 61 5.61 2.90 -13.17
N LYS A 62 5.49 3.65 -12.07
CA LYS A 62 5.88 5.06 -11.98
C LYS A 62 6.60 5.32 -10.67
N GLU A 63 7.42 6.37 -10.63
CA GLU A 63 7.96 6.86 -9.37
C GLU A 63 6.82 7.36 -8.47
N ALA A 64 6.92 7.06 -7.18
CA ALA A 64 5.95 7.50 -6.18
C ALA A 64 6.66 8.12 -4.97
N THR A 65 6.00 9.09 -4.37
CA THR A 65 6.43 9.75 -3.13
C THR A 65 5.34 9.64 -2.07
N VAL A 66 5.73 9.29 -0.85
CA VAL A 66 4.85 9.34 0.33
C VAL A 66 5.62 10.03 1.44
N GLY A 67 5.17 11.21 1.85
CA GLY A 67 6.01 12.12 2.64
C GLY A 67 7.34 12.42 1.92
N ASP A 68 8.45 12.28 2.64
CA ASP A 68 9.81 12.45 2.08
C ASP A 68 10.41 11.17 1.48
N TYR A 69 9.67 10.06 1.47
CA TYR A 69 10.17 8.76 1.03
C TYR A 69 9.79 8.47 -0.42
N VAL A 70 10.78 8.02 -1.19
CA VAL A 70 10.66 7.70 -2.61
C VAL A 70 10.54 6.19 -2.81
N GLY A 71 9.81 5.79 -3.85
CA GLY A 71 9.68 4.41 -4.29
C GLY A 71 8.96 4.32 -5.62
N PHE A 72 8.06 3.35 -5.76
CA PHE A 72 7.25 3.21 -6.98
C PHE A 72 5.78 2.94 -6.69
N GLU A 73 4.93 3.30 -7.64
CA GLU A 73 3.56 2.83 -7.76
C GLU A 73 3.40 1.91 -8.98
N GLY A 74 2.43 1.00 -8.92
CA GLY A 74 2.06 0.17 -10.06
C GLY A 74 0.98 -0.88 -9.76
N LEU A 75 0.54 -1.57 -10.81
CA LEU A 75 -0.40 -2.69 -10.73
C LEU A 75 0.38 -3.99 -10.54
N VAL A 76 0.33 -4.56 -9.34
CA VAL A 76 0.87 -5.91 -9.10
C VAL A 76 -0.09 -6.93 -9.70
N VAL A 77 0.42 -7.83 -10.53
CA VAL A 77 -0.36 -8.85 -11.25
C VAL A 77 -0.12 -10.25 -10.67
N GLY A 78 -1.19 -11.03 -10.50
CA GLY A 78 -1.08 -12.42 -10.02
C GLY A 78 -2.26 -12.86 -9.14
N PRO A 79 -2.07 -13.85 -8.24
CA PRO A 79 -3.15 -14.35 -7.38
C PRO A 79 -3.77 -13.29 -6.45
N LYS A 80 -3.03 -12.21 -6.17
CA LYS A 80 -3.48 -11.07 -5.35
C LYS A 80 -3.27 -9.75 -6.10
N THR A 81 -3.89 -9.63 -7.28
CA THR A 81 -3.84 -8.42 -8.10
C THR A 81 -4.31 -7.21 -7.30
N ARG A 82 -3.52 -6.14 -7.29
CA ARG A 82 -3.75 -4.94 -6.48
C ARG A 82 -2.95 -3.77 -7.04
N TYR A 83 -3.42 -2.55 -6.83
CA TYR A 83 -2.54 -1.39 -6.94
C TYR A 83 -1.64 -1.33 -5.71
N GLN A 84 -0.36 -1.05 -5.89
CA GLN A 84 0.62 -0.93 -4.81
C GLN A 84 1.41 0.36 -4.96
N VAL A 85 1.64 1.03 -3.84
CA VAL A 85 2.72 2.00 -3.65
C VAL A 85 3.69 1.38 -2.66
N LEU A 86 4.97 1.29 -3.01
CA LEU A 86 6.03 0.75 -2.16
C LEU A 86 7.15 1.79 -2.05
N VAL A 87 7.45 2.22 -0.83
CA VAL A 87 8.54 3.16 -0.51
C VAL A 87 9.52 2.55 0.48
N ILE A 88 10.75 3.07 0.49
CA ILE A 88 11.74 2.74 1.52
C ILE A 88 11.68 3.84 2.60
N LYS A 89 11.13 3.49 3.76
CA LYS A 89 11.09 4.34 4.95
C LYS A 89 12.22 3.96 5.90
N ASP A 90 13.21 4.81 6.08
CA ASP A 90 14.34 4.61 7.01
C ASP A 90 15.05 3.24 6.82
N GLY A 91 15.22 2.84 5.55
CA GLY A 91 15.81 1.53 5.18
C GLY A 91 14.85 0.35 5.30
N LYS A 92 13.57 0.57 5.59
CA LYS A 92 12.54 -0.47 5.79
C LYS A 92 11.46 -0.37 4.70
N PRO A 93 10.94 -1.50 4.19
CA PRO A 93 9.86 -1.46 3.21
C PRO A 93 8.55 -1.06 3.87
N LEU A 94 7.91 -0.04 3.30
CA LEU A 94 6.55 0.36 3.63
C LEU A 94 5.72 0.31 2.35
N SER A 95 4.73 -0.58 2.34
CA SER A 95 3.80 -0.67 1.21
C SER A 95 2.41 -0.27 1.59
N PHE A 96 1.72 0.34 0.64
CA PHE A 96 0.30 0.62 0.64
C PHE A 96 -0.32 -0.09 -0.54
N SER A 97 -1.47 -0.73 -0.34
CA SER A 97 -2.09 -1.56 -1.35
C SER A 97 -3.59 -1.34 -1.40
N THR A 98 -4.14 -1.43 -2.60
CA THR A 98 -5.57 -1.22 -2.88
C THR A 98 -6.15 -2.46 -3.53
N TRP A 99 -7.25 -2.95 -2.96
CA TRP A 99 -8.03 -4.04 -3.52
C TRP A 99 -9.54 -3.76 -3.43
N PRO A 100 -10.34 -4.14 -4.45
CA PRO A 100 -9.93 -4.56 -5.78
C PRO A 100 -9.26 -3.41 -6.57
N PRO A 101 -8.40 -3.72 -7.57
CA PRO A 101 -7.64 -2.73 -8.34
C PRO A 101 -8.51 -2.08 -9.43
N THR A 102 -9.55 -1.35 -9.03
CA THR A 102 -10.35 -0.52 -9.93
C THR A 102 -9.83 0.91 -9.93
N GLU A 103 -10.06 1.68 -11.00
CA GLU A 103 -9.68 3.10 -11.06
C GLU A 103 -10.35 3.93 -9.95
N GLU A 104 -11.61 3.63 -9.64
CA GLU A 104 -12.34 4.27 -8.54
C GLU A 104 -11.64 4.03 -7.19
N ASN A 105 -11.28 2.79 -6.90
CA ASN A 105 -10.59 2.45 -5.65
C ASN A 105 -9.18 3.05 -5.61
N LYS A 106 -8.49 3.12 -6.76
CA LYS A 106 -7.19 3.80 -6.87
C LYS A 106 -7.32 5.27 -6.47
N ALA A 107 -8.31 5.98 -6.99
CA ALA A 107 -8.54 7.38 -6.68
C ALA A 107 -8.85 7.62 -5.19
N ILE A 108 -9.60 6.73 -4.54
CA ILE A 108 -9.82 6.78 -3.09
C ILE A 108 -8.49 6.62 -2.34
N THR A 109 -7.67 5.64 -2.74
CA THR A 109 -6.36 5.42 -2.11
C THR A 109 -5.44 6.61 -2.30
N GLU A 110 -5.40 7.23 -3.47
CA GLU A 110 -4.59 8.44 -3.72
C GLU A 110 -5.02 9.58 -2.79
N GLN A 111 -6.33 9.76 -2.57
CA GLN A 111 -6.83 10.73 -1.58
C GLN A 111 -6.34 10.39 -0.16
N ILE A 112 -6.42 9.13 0.26
CA ILE A 112 -5.93 8.70 1.59
C ILE A 112 -4.43 8.97 1.72
N LEU A 113 -3.63 8.55 0.72
CA LEU A 113 -2.17 8.71 0.71
C LEU A 113 -1.75 10.18 0.72
N SER A 114 -2.52 11.08 0.09
CA SER A 114 -2.27 12.52 0.15
C SER A 114 -2.39 13.11 1.57
N THR A 115 -3.02 12.39 2.49
CA THR A 115 -3.14 12.78 3.92
C THR A 115 -2.11 12.12 4.82
N VAL A 116 -1.29 11.20 4.29
CA VAL A 116 -0.27 10.51 5.08
C VAL A 116 0.89 11.46 5.36
N SER A 117 1.16 11.65 6.64
CA SER A 117 2.37 12.32 7.14
C SER A 117 3.08 11.37 8.10
N PHE A 118 4.41 11.44 8.13
CA PHE A 118 5.25 10.67 9.06
C PHE A 118 5.81 11.51 10.21
N GLU A 119 5.35 12.77 10.34
CA GLU A 119 5.65 13.65 11.47
C GLU A 119 5.06 13.15 12.80
#